data_AF-A0A925GVU3-F1
#
_entry.id   AF-A0A925GVU3-F1
#
_cell.length_a   1.000
_cell.length_b   1.000
_cell.length_c   1.000
_cell.angle_alpha   90.00
_cell.angle_beta   90.00
_cell.angle_gamma   90.00
#
_symmetry.space_group_name_H-M   'P 1'
#
loop_
_entity.id
_entity.type
_entity.pdbx_description
1 polymer ?
#
loop_
_entity_poly.entity_id
_entity_poly.type
_entity_poly.pdbx_seq_one_letter_code
_entity_poly.pdbx_strand_id
1 'polypeptide(L)'
;MAPTRRDLFRSVIALPASWTALTSALQSATPGDEPYWSMVQRQFPLEERLIYLNAANVCPASRPVMDRHLEYLRDFQANPSFQNRDKYLQMRESLRAKAARLLGVSADE
;
A
#
# COMPACT_ATOMS: atom_id res chain seq x y z
N MET A 1 -26.70 14.03 -17.71
CA MET A 1 -27.50 13.32 -16.70
C MET A 1 -26.76 13.42 -15.38
N ALA A 2 -27.41 13.93 -14.32
CA ALA A 2 -26.80 14.02 -13.00
C ALA A 2 -26.77 12.62 -12.35
N PRO A 3 -25.66 12.21 -11.71
CA PRO A 3 -25.56 10.90 -11.07
C PRO A 3 -26.60 10.78 -9.95
N THR A 4 -27.25 9.62 -9.86
CA THR A 4 -28.28 9.40 -8.84
C THR A 4 -27.66 9.02 -7.49
N ARG A 5 -28.40 9.22 -6.38
CA ARG A 5 -27.95 8.79 -5.04
C ARG A 5 -27.58 7.30 -4.97
N ARG A 6 -28.17 6.46 -5.81
CA ARG A 6 -27.81 5.03 -5.92
C ARG A 6 -26.44 4.81 -6.57
N ASP A 7 -26.05 5.65 -7.52
CA ASP A 7 -24.73 5.59 -8.17
C ASP A 7 -23.62 6.06 -7.22
N LEU A 8 -23.92 7.06 -6.39
CA LEU A 8 -23.04 7.54 -5.32
C LEU A 8 -22.81 6.48 -4.23
N PHE A 9 -23.81 5.66 -3.90
CA PHE A 9 -23.65 4.59 -2.91
C PHE A 9 -22.94 3.34 -3.46
N ARG A 10 -23.04 3.04 -4.77
CA ARG A 10 -22.26 1.97 -5.40
C ARG A 10 -20.76 2.30 -5.52
N SER A 11 -20.41 3.58 -5.51
CA SER A 11 -19.04 4.08 -5.64
C SER A 11 -18.34 4.35 -4.31
N VAL A 12 -19.03 4.21 -3.18
CA VAL A 12 -18.44 4.33 -1.83
C VAL A 12 -18.40 2.96 -1.17
N ILE A 13 -17.54 2.07 -1.67
CA ILE A 13 -16.94 1.07 -0.81
C ILE A 13 -15.73 1.78 -0.21
N ALA A 14 -15.85 2.19 1.06
CA ALA A 14 -14.78 2.88 1.78
C ALA A 14 -13.49 2.06 1.64
N LEU A 15 -12.49 2.62 0.96
CA LEU A 15 -11.16 2.03 0.99
C LEU A 15 -10.70 2.03 2.43
N PRO A 16 -10.16 0.92 2.95
CA PRO A 16 -9.59 0.92 4.29
C PRO A 16 -8.52 2.01 4.35
N ALA A 17 -8.84 3.12 5.03
CA ALA A 17 -7.99 4.31 5.13
C ALA A 17 -6.77 4.09 6.05
N SER A 18 -6.64 2.90 6.62
CA SER A 18 -5.52 2.50 7.47
C SER A 18 -5.07 1.09 7.12
N TRP A 19 -3.79 0.82 7.36
CA TRP A 19 -3.23 -0.53 7.21
C TRP A 19 -4.02 -1.53 8.05
N THR A 20 -4.40 -1.19 9.29
CA THR A 20 -5.19 -2.07 10.14
C THR A 20 -6.52 -2.49 9.52
N ALA A 21 -7.24 -1.55 8.90
CA ALA A 21 -8.51 -1.85 8.24
C ALA A 21 -8.30 -2.73 6.99
N LEU A 22 -7.21 -2.52 6.25
CA LEU A 22 -6.87 -3.33 5.08
C LEU A 22 -6.51 -4.76 5.47
N THR A 23 -5.69 -4.91 6.52
CA THR A 23 -5.31 -6.23 7.04
C THR A 23 -6.52 -6.99 7.55
N SER A 24 -7.42 -6.34 8.28
CA SER A 24 -8.65 -6.96 8.78
C SER A 24 -9.55 -7.43 7.63
N ALA A 25 -9.72 -6.59 6.59
CA ALA A 25 -10.51 -6.94 5.41
C ALA A 25 -9.85 -8.06 4.58
N LEU A 26 -8.51 -8.11 4.50
CA LEU A 26 -7.78 -9.21 3.86
C LEU A 26 -7.89 -10.53 4.63
N GLN A 27 -7.94 -10.48 5.96
CA GLN A 27 -8.09 -11.67 6.81
C GLN A 27 -9.50 -12.27 6.76
N SER A 28 -10.53 -11.43 6.55
CA SER A 28 -11.92 -11.89 6.45
C SER A 28 -12.31 -12.34 5.04
N ALA A 29 -11.55 -11.93 4.02
CA ALA A 29 -11.79 -12.33 2.64
C ALA A 29 -11.20 -13.72 2.34
N THR A 30 -11.94 -14.54 1.59
CA THR A 30 -11.42 -15.80 1.04
C THR A 30 -10.34 -15.49 -0.01
N PRO A 31 -9.08 -15.90 0.19
CA PRO A 31 -8.04 -15.68 -0.80
C PRO A 31 -8.39 -16.39 -2.10
N GLY A 32 -8.29 -15.68 -3.22
CA GLY A 32 -8.46 -16.25 -4.56
C GLY A 32 -9.76 -15.89 -5.28
N ASP A 33 -10.79 -15.41 -4.56
CA ASP A 33 -12.06 -15.01 -5.18
C ASP A 33 -12.04 -13.56 -5.72
N GLU A 34 -12.94 -13.26 -6.66
CA GLU A 34 -13.06 -11.94 -7.30
C GLU A 34 -13.21 -10.77 -6.30
N PRO A 35 -13.98 -10.87 -5.19
CA PRO A 35 -14.06 -9.80 -4.21
C PRO A 35 -12.73 -9.49 -3.53
N TYR A 36 -11.90 -10.51 -3.28
CA TYR A 36 -10.56 -10.36 -2.72
C TYR A 36 -9.68 -9.58 -3.70
N TRP A 37 -9.64 -9.99 -4.97
CA TRP A 37 -8.83 -9.32 -5.99
C TRP A 37 -9.30 -7.90 -6.27
N SER A 38 -10.61 -7.67 -6.30
CA SER A 38 -11.19 -6.33 -6.41
C SER A 38 -10.76 -5.41 -5.25
N MET A 39 -10.62 -5.94 -4.04
CA MET A 39 -10.11 -5.18 -2.88
C MET A 39 -8.61 -4.87 -3.02
N VAL A 40 -7.80 -5.85 -3.45
CA VAL A 40 -6.36 -5.68 -3.69
C VAL A 40 -6.10 -4.67 -4.80
N GLN A 41 -6.79 -4.78 -5.94
CA GLN A 41 -6.67 -3.88 -7.07
C GLN A 41 -6.90 -2.42 -6.67
N ARG A 42 -7.92 -2.17 -5.84
CA ARG A 42 -8.25 -0.83 -5.34
C ARG A 42 -7.15 -0.18 -4.47
N GLN A 43 -6.19 -0.97 -3.96
CA GLN A 43 -5.03 -0.43 -3.27
C GLN A 43 -4.01 0.23 -4.20
N PHE A 44 -4.14 0.06 -5.51
CA PHE A 44 -3.27 0.70 -6.49
C PHE A 44 -3.98 1.90 -7.12
N PRO A 45 -3.30 3.04 -7.32
CA PRO A 45 -3.88 4.25 -7.89
C PRO A 45 -3.90 4.21 -9.43
N LEU A 46 -4.27 3.07 -10.02
CA LEU A 46 -4.44 2.96 -11.47
C LEU A 46 -5.74 3.65 -11.91
N GLU A 47 -5.75 4.17 -13.13
CA GLU A 47 -6.97 4.72 -13.73
C GLU A 47 -8.02 3.61 -13.94
N GLU A 48 -9.29 3.89 -13.68
CA GLU A 48 -10.37 2.88 -13.66
C GLU A 48 -10.52 2.09 -14.98
N ARG A 49 -10.16 2.70 -16.12
CA ARG A 49 -10.28 2.08 -17.45
C ARG A 49 -8.95 1.60 -18.01
N LEU A 50 -7.86 1.66 -17.23
CA LEU A 50 -6.54 1.21 -17.64
C LEU A 50 -6.37 -0.28 -17.34
N ILE A 51 -6.22 -1.08 -18.39
CA ILE A 51 -5.80 -2.48 -18.27
C ILE A 51 -4.27 -2.50 -18.20
N TYR A 52 -3.73 -2.67 -16.98
CA TYR A 52 -2.30 -2.62 -16.74
C TYR A 52 -1.67 -4.03 -16.73
N LEU A 53 -0.95 -4.38 -17.80
CA LEU A 53 -0.30 -5.69 -17.96
C LEU A 53 1.24 -5.65 -17.84
N ASN A 54 1.82 -4.49 -17.52
CA ASN A 54 3.29 -4.30 -17.49
C ASN A 54 3.86 -4.15 -16.06
N ALA A 55 3.22 -4.77 -15.07
CA ALA A 55 3.63 -4.66 -13.67
C ALA A 55 5.02 -5.27 -13.37
N ALA A 56 5.50 -6.17 -14.24
CA ALA A 56 6.85 -6.74 -14.13
C ALA A 56 7.96 -5.72 -14.43
N ASN A 57 7.71 -4.75 -15.31
CA ASN A 57 8.67 -3.66 -15.57
C ASN A 57 8.56 -2.57 -14.50
N VAL A 58 7.35 -2.07 -14.27
CA VAL A 58 7.10 -1.03 -13.26
C VAL A 58 5.80 -1.36 -12.53
N CYS A 59 5.88 -1.66 -11.25
CA CYS A 59 4.67 -1.79 -10.44
C CYS A 59 4.36 -0.44 -9.78
N PRO A 60 3.15 0.14 -9.94
CA PRO A 60 2.77 1.31 -9.15
C PRO A 60 2.83 0.96 -7.66
N ALA A 61 3.30 1.89 -6.84
CA ALA A 61 3.22 1.72 -5.39
C ALA A 61 1.75 1.67 -4.95
N SER A 62 1.44 0.83 -3.97
CA SER A 62 0.12 0.84 -3.35
C SER A 62 -0.09 2.12 -2.54
N ARG A 63 -1.35 2.52 -2.35
CA ARG A 63 -1.74 3.73 -1.61
C ARG A 63 -1.11 3.78 -0.20
N PRO A 64 -1.11 2.70 0.62
CA PRO A 64 -0.46 2.76 1.93
C PRO A 64 1.06 3.01 1.84
N VAL A 65 1.72 2.50 0.80
CA VAL A 65 3.16 2.75 0.57
C VAL A 65 3.38 4.20 0.15
N MET A 66 2.55 4.74 -0.75
CA MET A 66 2.62 6.15 -1.14
C MET A 66 2.41 7.09 0.05
N ASP A 67 1.44 6.80 0.92
CA ASP A 67 1.16 7.60 2.11
C ASP A 67 2.38 7.67 3.04
N ARG A 68 3.01 6.52 3.33
CA ARG A 68 4.25 6.47 4.12
C ARG A 68 5.41 7.17 3.42
N HIS A 69 5.54 7.00 2.11
CA HIS A 69 6.60 7.67 1.34
C HIS A 69 6.48 9.19 1.44
N LEU A 70 5.28 9.75 1.26
CA LEU A 70 5.03 11.18 1.38
C LEU A 70 5.25 11.70 2.82
N GLU A 71 4.90 10.91 3.82
CA GLU A 71 5.16 11.22 5.23
C GLU A 71 6.66 11.34 5.50
N TYR A 72 7.47 10.34 5.12
CA TYR A 72 8.91 10.37 5.34
C TYR A 72 9.63 11.42 4.50
N LEU A 73 9.15 11.68 3.28
CA LEU A 73 9.67 12.77 2.47
C LEU A 73 9.48 14.12 3.18
N ARG A 74 8.28 14.40 3.69
CA ARG A 74 7.99 15.64 4.42
C ARG A 74 8.81 15.75 5.69
N ASP A 75 8.91 14.67 6.46
CA ASP A 75 9.72 14.60 7.67
C ASP A 75 11.19 14.93 7.41
N PHE A 76 11.78 14.34 6.36
CA PHE A 76 13.17 14.60 5.99
C PHE A 76 13.38 16.05 5.55
N GLN A 77 12.47 16.58 4.72
CA GLN A 77 12.56 17.97 4.25
C GLN A 77 12.36 18.98 5.40
N ALA A 78 11.56 18.63 6.41
CA ALA A 78 11.39 19.47 7.60
C ALA A 78 12.62 19.45 8.52
N ASN A 79 13.38 18.35 8.56
CA ASN A 79 14.58 18.23 9.38
C ASN A 79 15.61 17.26 8.76
N PRO A 80 16.62 17.77 8.02
CA PRO A 80 17.64 16.94 7.39
C PRO A 80 18.83 16.60 8.31
N SER A 81 18.74 16.87 9.61
CA SER A 81 19.82 16.61 10.57
C SER A 81 20.15 15.12 10.72
N PHE A 82 21.36 14.82 11.16
CA PHE A 82 21.79 13.44 11.46
C PHE A 82 20.88 12.79 12.51
N GLN A 83 20.55 13.50 13.57
CA GLN A 83 19.73 13.02 14.67
C GLN A 83 18.32 12.61 14.20
N ASN A 84 17.71 13.39 13.30
CA ASN A 84 16.41 13.00 12.74
C ASN A 84 16.51 11.74 11.88
N ARG A 85 17.63 11.57 11.18
CA ARG A 85 17.84 10.46 10.25
C ARG A 85 18.23 9.15 10.93
N ASP A 86 18.72 9.18 12.17
CA ASP A 86 19.12 7.97 12.90
C ASP A 86 17.98 6.95 13.03
N LYS A 87 16.71 7.40 13.08
CA LYS A 87 15.54 6.51 13.10
C LYS A 87 15.48 5.56 11.90
N TYR A 88 16.03 5.95 10.75
CA TYR A 88 16.02 5.13 9.54
C TYR A 88 16.94 3.90 9.66
N LEU A 89 17.94 3.92 10.55
CA LEU A 89 18.83 2.76 10.77
C LEU A 89 18.04 1.55 11.29
N GLN A 90 17.27 1.72 12.35
CA GLN A 90 16.45 0.64 12.91
C GLN A 90 15.35 0.21 11.93
N MET A 91 14.77 1.15 11.19
CA MET A 91 13.77 0.83 10.16
C MET A 91 14.34 -0.03 9.03
N ARG A 92 15.59 0.23 8.62
CA ARG A 92 16.30 -0.59 7.63
C ARG A 92 16.49 -2.02 8.11
N GLU A 93 16.89 -2.22 9.37
CA GLU A 93 17.05 -3.58 9.92
C GLU A 93 15.71 -4.31 10.04
N SER A 94 14.63 -3.59 10.41
CA SER A 94 13.27 -4.15 10.38
C SER A 94 12.84 -4.56 8.97
N LEU A 95 13.20 -3.78 7.95
CA LEU A 95 12.92 -4.13 6.55
C LEU A 95 13.70 -5.38 6.12
N ARG A 96 15.00 -5.47 6.43
CA ARG A 96 15.82 -6.66 6.16
C ARG A 96 15.18 -7.92 6.76
N ALA A 97 14.80 -7.87 8.03
CA ALA A 97 14.14 -8.99 8.70
C ALA A 97 12.78 -9.37 8.08
N LYS A 98 12.02 -8.41 7.53
CA LYS A 98 10.76 -8.68 6.83
C LYS A 98 10.99 -9.31 5.45
N ALA A 99 11.97 -8.81 4.70
CA ALA A 99 12.35 -9.35 3.39
C ALA A 99 12.90 -10.78 3.52
N ALA A 100 13.80 -10.99 4.49
CA ALA A 100 14.36 -12.30 4.80
C ALA A 100 13.28 -13.36 5.06
N ARG A 101 12.30 -13.04 5.91
CA ARG A 101 11.16 -13.93 6.17
C ARG A 101 10.29 -14.18 4.94
N LEU A 102 10.08 -13.16 4.09
CA LEU A 102 9.30 -13.32 2.85
C LEU A 102 10.00 -14.25 1.86
N LEU A 103 11.33 -14.16 1.77
CA LEU A 103 12.16 -14.90 0.83
C LEU A 103 12.65 -16.25 1.38
N GLY A 104 12.48 -16.51 2.69
CA GLY A 104 12.95 -17.73 3.33
C GLY A 104 14.47 -17.78 3.53
N VAL A 105 15.11 -16.62 3.70
CA VAL A 105 16.58 -16.45 3.85
C VAL A 105 16.92 -15.78 5.19
N SER A 106 18.21 -15.64 5.50
CA SER A 106 18.69 -14.87 6.65
C SER A 106 18.57 -13.35 6.41
N ALA A 107 18.66 -12.55 7.48
CA ALA A 107 18.64 -11.10 7.35
C ALA A 107 19.90 -10.53 6.71
N ASP A 108 20.97 -11.33 6.57
CA ASP A 108 22.25 -10.93 6.03
C ASP A 108 22.44 -11.21 4.54
N GLU A 109 21.57 -12.03 3.97
CA GLU A 109 21.40 -12.26 2.53
C GLU A 109 20.53 -11.17 1.88
#